data_AF-A0A9J6RA87-F1
#
_entry.id   AF-A0A9J6RA87-F1
#
_cell.length_a   1.000
_cell.length_b   1.000
_cell.length_c   1.000
_cell.angle_alpha   90.00
_cell.angle_beta   90.00
_cell.angle_gamma   90.00
#
_symmetry.space_group_name_H-M   'P 1'
#
loop_
_entity.id
_entity.type
_entity.pdbx_description
1 polymer ?
#
loop_
_entity_poly.entity_id
_entity_poly.type
_entity_poly.pdbx_seq_one_letter_code
_entity_poly.pdbx_strand_id
1 'polypeptide(L)'
;MFRIWNANRAFIIGFKKNFTPKGLTVMLITIVLGIFWSFVGLVPEFLYLTALFLFFSGIFVGMLNVVVITLVQLYSPPEATGRVMSLQILGSTGIQPITFLVVGWLLEIISPTLLFLCSGIILVTVAGISLLFKDIRNTNSKIAPENIEDNYNFDNRKETRENQR
;
A
#
# COMPACT_ATOMS: atom_id res chain seq x y z
N MET A 1 -24.60 -17.01 24.43
CA MET A 1 -23.14 -16.81 24.25
C MET A 1 -22.73 -16.53 22.78
N PHE A 2 -23.43 -17.06 21.76
CA PHE A 2 -23.15 -16.82 20.33
C PHE A 2 -23.53 -15.42 19.77
N ARG A 3 -24.29 -14.60 20.51
CA ARG A 3 -24.81 -13.29 20.03
C ARG A 3 -23.82 -12.12 20.12
N ILE A 4 -22.77 -12.23 20.93
CA ILE A 4 -21.80 -11.14 21.17
C ILE A 4 -20.75 -11.06 20.04
N TRP A 5 -20.55 -12.17 19.31
CA TRP A 5 -19.54 -12.26 18.25
C TRP A 5 -19.91 -11.50 16.96
N ASN A 6 -21.19 -11.33 16.66
CA ASN A 6 -21.65 -10.63 15.45
C ASN A 6 -21.69 -9.10 15.59
N ALA A 7 -21.82 -8.56 16.80
CA ALA A 7 -21.88 -7.11 17.03
C ALA A 7 -20.55 -6.41 16.72
N ASN A 8 -19.42 -7.05 17.04
CA ASN A 8 -18.09 -6.53 16.70
C ASN A 8 -17.83 -6.54 15.19
N ARG A 9 -18.39 -7.49 14.44
CA ARG A 9 -18.24 -7.54 12.97
C ARG A 9 -19.00 -6.41 12.30
N ALA A 10 -20.21 -6.07 12.74
CA ALA A 10 -21.01 -4.98 12.17
C ALA A 10 -20.35 -3.60 12.36
N PHE A 11 -19.73 -3.35 13.51
CA PHE A 11 -19.02 -2.09 13.76
C PHE A 11 -17.75 -1.93 12.89
N ILE A 12 -17.00 -3.03 12.70
CA ILE A 12 -15.81 -3.05 11.83
C ILE A 12 -16.19 -2.87 10.35
N ILE A 13 -17.34 -3.40 9.91
CA ILE A 13 -17.82 -3.27 8.53
C ILE A 13 -18.32 -1.84 8.24
N GLY A 14 -18.90 -1.16 9.24
CA GLY A 14 -19.37 0.24 9.12
C GLY A 14 -18.25 1.26 8.89
N PHE A 15 -17.07 1.06 9.52
CA PHE A 15 -15.90 1.90 9.27
C PHE A 15 -15.23 1.62 7.91
N LYS A 16 -15.49 0.46 7.30
CA LYS A 16 -14.75 -0.06 6.13
C LYS A 16 -15.23 0.52 4.79
N LYS A 17 -16.34 1.25 4.74
CA LYS A 17 -17.01 1.62 3.47
C LYS A 17 -16.39 2.82 2.72
N ASN A 18 -15.54 3.63 3.36
CA ASN A 18 -14.94 4.83 2.74
C ASN A 18 -13.40 4.85 2.69
N PHE A 19 -12.73 3.76 3.05
CA PHE A 19 -11.26 3.65 3.01
C PHE A 19 -10.76 2.83 1.82
N THR A 20 -11.39 2.96 0.64
CA THR A 20 -10.65 2.65 -0.59
C THR A 20 -9.61 3.76 -0.75
N PRO A 21 -8.32 3.48 -0.51
CA PRO A 21 -7.32 4.50 -0.68
C PRO A 21 -7.24 4.77 -2.18
N LYS A 22 -7.73 5.95 -2.57
CA LYS A 22 -7.48 6.50 -3.89
C LYS A 22 -5.97 6.44 -4.08
N GLY A 23 -5.48 5.96 -5.24
CA GLY A 23 -4.02 5.90 -5.49
C GLY A 23 -3.31 7.23 -5.18
N LEU A 24 -4.05 8.34 -5.33
CA LEU A 24 -3.65 9.68 -4.92
C LEU A 24 -3.32 9.83 -3.42
N THR A 25 -4.10 9.23 -2.51
CA THR A 25 -3.84 9.28 -1.05
C THR A 25 -2.55 8.56 -0.71
N VAL A 26 -2.26 7.43 -1.38
CA VAL A 26 -1.01 6.69 -1.20
C VAL A 26 0.17 7.54 -1.66
N MET A 27 0.06 8.16 -2.83
CA MET A 27 1.11 9.05 -3.37
C MET A 27 1.38 10.24 -2.45
N LEU A 28 0.33 10.89 -1.92
CA LEU A 28 0.48 12.00 -0.97
C LEU A 28 1.23 11.57 0.29
N ILE A 29 0.88 10.42 0.85
CA ILE A 29 1.56 9.87 2.03
C ILE A 29 3.03 9.56 1.70
N THR A 30 3.32 8.98 0.54
CA THR A 30 4.70 8.68 0.11
C THR A 30 5.54 9.93 -0.08
N ILE A 31 4.99 11.01 -0.65
CA ILE A 31 5.68 12.30 -0.79
C ILE A 31 6.03 12.88 0.57
N VAL A 32 5.05 12.93 1.48
CA VAL A 32 5.24 13.43 2.84
C VAL A 32 6.32 12.63 3.56
N LEU A 33 6.31 11.30 3.42
CA LEU A 33 7.31 10.42 4.01
C LEU A 33 8.72 10.65 3.42
N GLY A 34 8.84 10.84 2.10
CA GLY A 34 10.12 11.16 1.44
C GLY A 34 10.70 12.52 1.88
N ILE A 35 9.84 13.51 2.11
CA ILE A 35 10.23 14.80 2.69
C ILE A 35 10.78 14.60 4.11
N PHE A 36 10.06 13.88 4.97
CA PHE A 36 10.52 13.60 6.33
C PHE A 36 11.85 12.85 6.36
N TRP A 37 12.05 11.86 5.50
CA TRP A 37 13.34 11.14 5.38
C TRP A 37 14.48 12.03 4.91
N SER A 38 14.22 12.96 3.98
CA SER A 38 15.23 13.94 3.53
C SER A 38 15.63 14.91 4.66
N PHE A 39 14.65 15.35 5.46
CA PHE A 39 14.89 16.24 6.60
C PHE A 39 15.71 15.57 7.72
N VAL A 40 15.53 14.26 7.95
CA VAL A 40 16.36 13.48 8.88
C VAL A 40 17.84 13.52 8.50
N GLY A 41 18.16 13.50 7.20
CA GLY A 41 19.54 13.59 6.73
C GLY A 41 20.20 14.95 7.02
N LEU A 42 19.44 16.05 6.95
CA LEU A 42 19.95 17.42 7.08
C LEU A 42 20.21 17.87 8.53
N VAL A 43 19.59 17.20 9.52
CA VAL A 43 19.62 17.64 10.92
C VAL A 43 20.17 16.55 11.87
N PRO A 44 21.33 15.92 11.58
CA PRO A 44 21.86 14.84 12.41
C PRO A 44 22.30 15.33 13.81
N GLU A 45 22.66 16.61 13.93
CA GLU A 45 23.14 17.24 15.17
C GLU A 45 22.08 17.31 16.28
N PHE A 46 20.79 17.34 15.92
CA PHE A 46 19.69 17.51 16.88
C PHE A 46 18.91 16.21 17.07
N LEU A 47 19.36 15.37 18.02
CA LEU A 47 18.75 14.07 18.34
C LEU A 47 17.22 14.14 18.56
N TYR A 48 16.74 15.17 19.25
CA TYR A 48 15.30 15.36 19.52
C TYR A 48 14.48 15.58 18.24
N LEU A 49 15.01 16.34 17.28
CA LEU A 49 14.32 16.64 16.02
C LEU A 49 14.28 15.39 15.13
N THR A 50 15.39 14.68 15.05
CA THR A 50 15.49 13.41 14.32
C THR A 50 14.55 12.36 14.88
N ALA A 51 14.46 12.22 16.21
CA ALA A 51 13.52 11.30 16.85
C ALA A 51 12.05 11.65 16.54
N LEU A 52 11.71 12.94 16.54
CA LEU A 52 10.37 13.40 16.19
C LEU A 52 10.01 13.06 14.73
N PHE A 53 10.93 13.32 13.79
CA PHE A 53 10.71 12.98 12.38
C PHE A 53 10.63 11.48 12.13
N LEU A 54 11.46 10.67 12.81
CA LEU A 54 11.37 9.21 12.76
C LEU A 54 10.02 8.70 13.29
N PHE A 55 9.53 9.29 14.39
CA PHE A 55 8.23 8.94 14.97
C PHE A 55 7.09 9.17 13.97
N PHE A 56 7.02 10.35 13.36
CA PHE A 56 6.01 10.64 12.33
C PHE A 56 6.18 9.76 11.10
N SER A 57 7.41 9.55 10.64
CA SER A 57 7.70 8.62 9.54
C SER A 57 7.15 7.22 9.84
N GLY A 58 7.33 6.70 11.06
CA GLY A 58 6.82 5.38 11.45
C GLY A 58 5.30 5.27 11.31
N ILE A 59 4.56 6.32 11.67
CA ILE A 59 3.09 6.38 11.48
C ILE A 59 2.74 6.28 9.99
N PHE A 60 3.40 7.08 9.13
CA PHE A 60 3.14 7.06 7.69
C PHE A 60 3.52 5.73 7.03
N VAL A 61 4.65 5.12 7.43
CA VAL A 61 5.05 3.78 6.97
C VAL A 61 3.98 2.76 7.35
N GLY A 62 3.47 2.81 8.58
CA GLY A 62 2.40 1.93 9.04
C GLY A 62 1.12 2.09 8.22
N MET A 63 0.70 3.33 7.95
CA MET A 63 -0.45 3.63 7.10
C MET A 63 -0.26 3.09 5.67
N LEU A 64 0.91 3.30 5.07
CA LEU A 64 1.23 2.76 3.74
C LEU A 64 1.16 1.23 3.72
N ASN A 65 1.70 0.56 4.73
CA ASN A 65 1.68 -0.90 4.81
C ASN A 65 0.23 -1.45 4.83
N VAL A 66 -0.63 -0.88 5.67
CA VAL A 66 -2.06 -1.26 5.73
C VAL A 66 -2.74 -1.06 4.38
N VAL A 67 -2.48 0.07 3.72
CA VAL A 67 -3.05 0.37 2.40
C VAL A 67 -2.56 -0.61 1.34
N VAL A 68 -1.26 -0.88 1.26
CA VAL A 68 -0.69 -1.82 0.28
C VAL A 68 -1.29 -3.21 0.46
N ILE A 69 -1.35 -3.72 1.69
CA ILE A 69 -1.97 -5.01 1.99
C ILE A 69 -3.44 -5.02 1.57
N THR A 70 -4.18 -3.95 1.88
CA THR A 70 -5.60 -3.82 1.51
C THR A 70 -5.79 -3.82 -0.01
N LEU A 71 -4.94 -3.12 -0.76
CA LEU A 71 -4.99 -3.09 -2.22
C LEU A 71 -4.68 -4.47 -2.79
N VAL A 72 -3.63 -5.13 -2.33
CA VAL A 72 -3.28 -6.50 -2.76
C VAL A 72 -4.46 -7.44 -2.52
N GLN A 73 -5.12 -7.35 -1.36
CA GLN A 73 -6.30 -8.16 -1.06
C GLN A 73 -7.51 -7.83 -1.94
N LEU A 74 -7.74 -6.55 -2.28
CA LEU A 74 -8.89 -6.13 -3.08
C LEU A 74 -8.77 -6.54 -4.55
N TYR A 75 -7.56 -6.55 -5.11
CA TYR A 75 -7.29 -6.98 -6.48
C TYR A 75 -7.02 -8.48 -6.61
N SER A 76 -6.87 -9.20 -5.50
CA SER A 76 -6.68 -10.64 -5.51
C SER A 76 -8.01 -11.38 -5.66
N PRO A 77 -8.11 -12.38 -6.56
CA PRO A 77 -9.30 -13.21 -6.61
C PRO A 77 -9.42 -14.05 -5.33
N PRO A 78 -10.64 -14.30 -4.81
CA PRO A 78 -10.85 -14.98 -3.53
C PRO A 78 -10.13 -16.34 -3.43
N GLU A 79 -10.06 -17.11 -4.52
CA GLU A 79 -9.40 -18.42 -4.53
C GLU A 79 -7.86 -18.36 -4.55
N ALA A 80 -7.26 -17.21 -4.90
CA ALA A 80 -5.80 -17.07 -4.99
C ALA A 80 -5.20 -16.09 -3.97
N THR A 81 -6.00 -15.49 -3.08
CA THR A 81 -5.53 -14.52 -2.07
C THR A 81 -4.33 -15.04 -1.28
N GLY A 82 -4.34 -16.32 -0.87
CA GLY A 82 -3.22 -16.93 -0.15
C GLY A 82 -1.92 -16.93 -0.97
N ARG A 83 -2.00 -17.29 -2.27
CA ARG A 83 -0.85 -17.31 -3.19
C ARG A 83 -0.30 -15.91 -3.46
N VAL A 84 -1.19 -14.94 -3.69
CA VAL A 84 -0.78 -13.55 -3.96
C VAL A 84 -0.12 -12.93 -2.71
N MET A 85 -0.68 -13.16 -1.53
CA MET A 85 -0.08 -12.69 -0.28
C MET A 85 1.29 -13.35 -0.01
N SER A 86 1.45 -14.64 -0.29
CA SER A 86 2.76 -15.31 -0.18
C SER A 86 3.80 -14.69 -1.12
N LEU A 87 3.43 -14.38 -2.37
CA LEU A 87 4.33 -13.69 -3.31
C LEU A 87 4.68 -12.27 -2.83
N GLN A 88 3.70 -11.53 -2.30
CA GLN A 88 3.91 -10.21 -1.74
C GLN A 88 4.90 -10.25 -0.56
N ILE A 89 4.71 -11.17 0.38
CA ILE A 89 5.60 -11.32 1.54
C ILE A 89 6.99 -11.79 1.07
N LEU A 90 7.08 -12.74 0.14
CA LEU A 90 8.36 -13.20 -0.40
C LEU A 90 9.14 -12.05 -1.05
N GLY A 91 8.47 -11.23 -1.87
CA GLY A 91 9.10 -10.07 -2.50
C GLY A 91 9.53 -9.02 -1.48
N SER A 92 8.65 -8.63 -0.56
CA SER A 92 8.95 -7.59 0.44
C SER A 92 10.04 -8.02 1.41
N THR A 93 9.93 -9.22 2.00
CA THR A 93 10.83 -9.68 3.05
C THR A 93 12.10 -10.30 2.47
N GLY A 94 12.04 -10.90 1.29
CA GLY A 94 13.20 -11.49 0.61
C GLY A 94 14.20 -10.45 0.12
N ILE A 95 13.73 -9.24 -0.23
CA ILE A 95 14.60 -8.14 -0.67
C ILE A 95 15.28 -7.43 0.52
N GLN A 96 14.65 -7.40 1.70
CA GLN A 96 15.21 -6.74 2.89
C GLN A 96 16.66 -7.11 3.25
N PRO A 97 17.06 -8.39 3.34
CA PRO A 97 18.45 -8.73 3.68
C PRO A 97 19.44 -8.24 2.63
N ILE A 98 19.06 -8.26 1.35
CA ILE A 98 19.88 -7.72 0.25
C ILE A 98 20.03 -6.21 0.41
N THR A 99 18.93 -5.51 0.70
CA THR A 99 18.95 -4.07 0.98
C THR A 99 19.87 -3.75 2.16
N PHE A 100 19.81 -4.51 3.26
CA PHE A 100 20.67 -4.28 4.42
C PHE A 100 22.15 -4.53 4.12
N LEU A 101 22.47 -5.53 3.31
CA LEU A 101 23.84 -5.79 2.88
C LEU A 101 24.39 -4.63 2.05
N VAL A 102 23.62 -4.19 1.05
CA VAL A 102 24.01 -3.07 0.17
C VAL A 102 24.14 -1.77 0.97
N VAL A 103 23.17 -1.45 1.82
CA VAL A 103 23.18 -0.24 2.65
C VAL A 103 24.32 -0.26 3.66
N GLY A 104 24.59 -1.42 4.28
CA GLY A 104 25.70 -1.59 5.22
C GLY A 104 27.06 -1.31 4.58
N TRP A 105 27.32 -1.89 3.40
CA TRP A 105 28.53 -1.59 2.63
C TRP A 105 28.60 -0.11 2.22
N LEU A 106 27.46 0.49 1.86
CA LEU A 106 27.41 1.88 1.45
C LEU A 106 27.73 2.85 2.61
N LEU A 107 27.38 2.49 3.85
CA LEU A 107 27.70 3.28 5.05
C LEU A 107 29.19 3.32 5.39
N GLU A 108 29.99 2.36 4.91
CA GLU A 108 31.45 2.39 5.07
C GLU A 108 32.10 3.45 4.17
N ILE A 109 31.43 3.80 3.07
CA ILE A 109 31.96 4.68 2.02
C ILE A 109 31.29 6.08 2.07
N ILE A 110 30.02 6.13 2.49
CA ILE A 110 29.17 7.32 2.43
C ILE A 110 28.64 7.67 3.83
N SER A 111 28.59 8.96 4.16
CA SER A 111 28.01 9.43 5.42
C SER A 111 26.51 9.10 5.54
N PRO A 112 26.01 8.75 6.74
CA PRO A 112 24.60 8.43 6.97
C PRO A 112 23.62 9.51 6.48
N THR A 113 24.01 10.78 6.62
CA THR A 113 23.27 11.94 6.10
C THR A 113 22.95 11.84 4.61
N LEU A 114 23.95 11.51 3.78
CA LEU A 114 23.77 11.37 2.34
C LEU A 114 22.87 10.19 2.00
N LEU A 115 22.92 9.11 2.78
CA LEU A 115 22.07 7.94 2.59
C LEU A 115 20.59 8.25 2.87
N PHE A 116 20.30 8.96 3.95
CA PHE A 116 18.95 9.44 4.25
C PHE A 116 18.45 10.46 3.22
N LEU A 117 19.31 11.36 2.76
CA LEU A 117 18.96 12.30 1.71
C LEU A 117 18.65 11.59 0.39
N CYS A 118 19.49 10.64 -0.04
CA CYS A 118 19.29 9.86 -1.24
C CYS A 118 17.99 9.04 -1.19
N SER A 119 17.70 8.38 -0.06
CA SER A 119 16.47 7.61 0.10
C SER A 119 15.21 8.49 0.07
N GLY A 120 15.25 9.67 0.70
CA GLY A 120 14.19 10.66 0.59
C GLY A 120 13.95 11.14 -0.84
N ILE A 121 15.02 11.44 -1.59
CA ILE A 121 14.95 11.83 -3.01
C ILE A 121 14.36 10.69 -3.87
N ILE A 122 14.78 9.45 -3.64
CA ILE A 122 14.24 8.28 -4.35
C ILE A 122 12.74 8.15 -4.09
N LEU A 123 12.29 8.30 -2.83
CA LEU A 123 10.87 8.24 -2.48
C LEU A 123 10.05 9.34 -3.18
N VAL A 124 10.55 10.57 -3.18
CA VAL A 124 9.89 11.70 -3.87
C VAL A 124 9.85 11.47 -5.38
N THR A 125 10.94 10.95 -5.96
CA THR A 125 11.04 10.66 -7.39
C THR A 125 10.09 9.54 -7.79
N VAL A 126 10.03 8.44 -7.03
CA VAL A 126 9.10 7.33 -7.27
C VAL A 126 7.66 7.82 -7.14
N ALA A 127 7.34 8.62 -6.13
CA ALA A 127 6.00 9.19 -5.99
C ALA A 127 5.66 10.16 -7.14
N GLY A 128 6.62 10.98 -7.58
CA GLY A 128 6.48 11.88 -8.73
C GLY A 128 6.25 11.12 -10.03
N ILE A 129 7.01 10.06 -10.29
CA ILE A 129 6.82 9.16 -11.44
C ILE A 129 5.45 8.50 -11.36
N SER A 130 5.06 8.02 -10.17
CA SER A 130 3.75 7.41 -9.94
C SER A 130 2.60 8.38 -10.25
N LEU A 131 2.77 9.68 -9.97
CA LEU A 131 1.81 10.73 -10.35
C LEU A 131 1.71 10.96 -11.86
N LEU A 132 2.78 10.70 -12.63
CA LEU A 132 2.78 10.82 -14.09
C LEU A 132 2.02 9.65 -14.76
N PHE A 133 1.97 8.48 -14.12
CA PHE A 133 1.16 7.35 -14.59
C PHE A 133 -0.32 7.57 -14.27
N LYS A 134 -1.02 8.20 -15.22
CA LYS A 134 -2.46 8.52 -15.19
C LYS A 134 -3.37 7.30 -14.97
N ASP A 135 -2.88 6.08 -15.24
CA ASP A 135 -3.60 4.83 -14.99
C ASP A 135 -3.87 4.56 -13.50
N ILE A 136 -2.97 4.97 -12.59
CA ILE A 136 -3.17 4.83 -11.14
C ILE A 136 -4.13 5.92 -10.60
N ARG A 137 -4.23 7.04 -11.32
CA ARG A 137 -5.14 8.15 -10.98
C ARG A 137 -6.60 7.85 -11.30
N ASN A 138 -6.87 6.93 -12.24
CA ASN A 138 -8.21 6.73 -12.82
C ASN A 138 -8.81 5.32 -12.63
N THR A 139 -8.32 4.54 -11.66
CA THR A 139 -8.96 3.27 -11.25
C THR A 139 -10.33 3.44 -10.60
N ASN A 140 -10.92 4.64 -10.66
CA ASN A 140 -12.30 4.89 -10.30
C ASN A 140 -13.28 4.57 -11.45
N SER A 141 -12.80 4.31 -12.67
CA SER A 141 -13.67 4.06 -13.84
C SER A 141 -13.82 2.58 -14.23
N LYS A 142 -12.97 1.67 -13.71
CA LYS A 142 -13.12 0.21 -13.95
C LYS A 142 -13.78 -0.56 -12.81
N ILE A 143 -14.08 0.13 -11.70
CA ILE A 143 -14.74 -0.42 -10.50
C ILE A 143 -16.14 0.21 -10.32
N ALA A 144 -16.75 0.67 -11.41
CA ALA A 144 -18.21 0.81 -11.40
C ALA A 144 -18.82 -0.61 -11.39
N PRO A 145 -19.97 -0.84 -10.72
CA PRO A 145 -20.62 -2.16 -10.58
C PRO A 145 -20.99 -2.88 -11.88
N GLU A 146 -20.70 -2.28 -13.04
CA GLU A 146 -20.92 -2.82 -14.39
C GLU A 146 -20.32 -4.23 -14.57
N ASN A 147 -19.10 -4.47 -14.07
CA ASN A 147 -18.47 -5.81 -14.16
C ASN A 147 -19.11 -6.87 -13.25
N ILE A 148 -19.89 -6.47 -12.23
CA ILE A 148 -20.61 -7.43 -11.38
C ILE A 148 -22.00 -7.69 -11.96
N GLU A 149 -22.72 -6.66 -12.41
CA GLU A 149 -24.02 -6.82 -13.08
C GLU A 149 -23.92 -7.63 -14.38
N ASP A 150 -22.87 -7.43 -15.18
CA ASP A 150 -22.67 -8.23 -16.38
C ASP A 150 -22.39 -9.69 -16.04
N ASN A 151 -21.54 -9.97 -15.05
CA ASN A 151 -21.18 -11.35 -14.70
C ASN A 151 -22.38 -12.13 -14.11
N TYR A 152 -23.22 -11.48 -13.29
CA TYR A 152 -24.50 -12.05 -12.83
C TYR A 152 -25.48 -12.31 -13.99
N ASN A 153 -25.57 -11.39 -14.96
CA ASN A 153 -26.45 -11.55 -16.13
C ASN A 153 -25.93 -12.56 -17.16
N PHE A 154 -24.62 -12.83 -17.20
CA PHE A 154 -24.05 -13.88 -18.04
C PHE A 154 -24.34 -15.28 -17.47
N ASP A 155 -24.22 -15.47 -16.15
CA ASP A 155 -24.51 -16.76 -15.52
C ASP A 155 -26.01 -17.09 -15.59
N ASN A 156 -26.88 -16.13 -15.25
CA ASN A 156 -28.33 -16.31 -15.36
C ASN A 156 -28.79 -16.63 -16.80
N ARG A 157 -28.13 -16.06 -17.82
CA ARG A 157 -28.44 -16.38 -19.23
C ARG A 157 -28.00 -17.78 -19.64
N LYS A 158 -26.99 -18.37 -18.99
CA LYS A 158 -26.59 -19.76 -19.23
C LYS A 158 -27.54 -20.73 -18.55
N GLU A 159 -27.88 -20.50 -17.29
CA GLU A 159 -28.85 -21.33 -16.55
C GLU A 159 -30.23 -21.34 -17.22
N THR A 160 -30.69 -20.19 -17.74
CA THR A 160 -31.97 -20.11 -18.46
C THR A 160 -31.95 -20.89 -19.78
N ARG A 161 -30.79 -21.00 -20.45
CA ARG A 161 -30.64 -21.76 -21.71
C ARG A 161 -30.48 -23.26 -21.49
N GLU A 162 -29.92 -23.66 -20.36
CA GLU A 162 -29.84 -25.08 -19.97
C GLU A 162 -31.19 -25.61 -19.47
N ASN A 163 -31.95 -24.83 -18.70
CA ASN A 163 -33.30 -25.23 -18.24
C ASN A 163 -34.37 -25.25 -19.35
N GLN A 164 -34.05 -24.77 -20.56
CA GLN A 164 -34.94 -24.78 -21.72
C GLN A 164 -34.59 -25.88 -22.75
N ARG A 165 -33.59 -26.72 -22.46
CA ARG A 165 -33.25 -27.90 -23.25
C ARG A 165 -33.60 -29.17 -22.49
#